data_AF-A0A0E3S293-F1
#
_entry.id   AF-A0A0E3S293-F1
#
_cell.length_a   1.000
_cell.length_b   1.000
_cell.length_c   1.000
_cell.angle_alpha   90.00
_cell.angle_beta   90.00
_cell.angle_gamma   90.00
#
_symmetry.space_group_name_H-M   'P 1'
#
loop_
_entity.id
_entity.type
_entity.pdbx_description
1 polymer ?
#
loop_
_entity_poly.entity_id
_entity_poly.type
_entity_poly.pdbx_seq_one_letter_code
_entity_poly.pdbx_strand_id
1 'polypeptide(L)'
;MLLIIAACSGCVSKPAESEVNTDNNQDLKEVEGLWLGTLEVQGGMEVRLLFNISSSPDGSVNATMDSLDQGVKGIPVETVTYKDSKLRLDVKSIRGSFEGTLKEDGKTIEGEWKQSGISLPLVLSRIDETPDTRREQDPVRPYPYDEEEVVYENEGAGVKLAGTLTLPRSEGPFPAVILISGSGQQNRDEELLGHRPFLVLSDYLTQRGIAVLRVDDRGTGGSTGDFSQATSEDFAGDVLAGIDYLKSREEIDPTQIGLIGHSEGGLIAPIVAVESRDVAFIVLMAGPGITGEEILYLQSELISRAEGVDNETIARNNALMKSIYSAIKEEQNDEIAAEKLRKLMMDEMANMSEEEKQSAGYSEADLDAQIQSLLSPWMRNFLTYDPRPTLIKVKCPVLAINGEKDLQVPPEENLQAIEEALEAGGNQDYTVKELPGLNHLFQTSQTGSPSEYARIEETISPTALELIGDWISERTSAAVEKQ
;
A
#
# COMPACT_ATOMS: atom_id res chain seq x y z
N MET A 1 -4.80 12.97 5.96
CA MET A 1 -5.36 11.67 6.39
C MET A 1 -6.40 11.24 5.36
N LEU A 2 -6.11 10.23 4.53
CA LEU A 2 -7.03 9.73 3.50
C LEU A 2 -8.27 9.13 4.17
N LEU A 3 -9.46 9.66 3.83
CA LEU A 3 -10.75 9.38 4.48
C LEU A 3 -11.14 7.89 4.58
N ILE A 4 -10.49 6.98 3.87
CA ILE A 4 -10.88 5.56 3.80
C ILE A 4 -9.69 4.62 4.07
N ILE A 5 -8.46 5.01 3.71
CA ILE A 5 -7.29 4.14 3.83
C ILE A 5 -6.92 3.88 5.30
N ALA A 6 -7.12 4.84 6.20
CA ALA A 6 -6.78 4.65 7.62
C ALA A 6 -7.70 3.65 8.36
N ALA A 7 -8.88 3.31 7.82
CA ALA A 7 -9.89 2.50 8.51
C ALA A 7 -10.06 1.07 7.97
N CYS A 8 -9.51 0.75 6.79
CA CYS A 8 -9.88 -0.47 6.05
C CYS A 8 -8.78 -1.53 5.89
N SER A 9 -7.54 -1.29 6.34
CA SER A 9 -6.44 -2.28 6.25
C SER A 9 -6.58 -3.48 7.21
N GLY A 10 -7.80 -3.91 7.52
CA GLY A 10 -8.07 -5.03 8.42
C GLY A 10 -9.49 -5.60 8.36
N CYS A 11 -10.34 -5.16 7.43
CA CYS A 11 -11.76 -5.56 7.42
C CYS A 11 -12.26 -5.96 6.02
N VAL A 12 -11.57 -6.88 5.34
CA VAL A 12 -12.23 -7.70 4.32
C VAL A 12 -12.22 -9.14 4.79
N SER A 13 -13.04 -9.41 5.80
CA SER A 13 -13.46 -10.79 6.06
C SER A 13 -14.41 -11.24 4.94
N LYS A 14 -14.45 -12.55 4.66
CA LYS A 14 -15.40 -13.18 3.73
C LYS A 14 -16.79 -12.55 3.84
N PRO A 15 -17.55 -12.44 2.74
CA PRO A 15 -18.89 -11.85 2.78
C PRO A 15 -19.71 -12.59 3.83
N ALA A 16 -19.93 -11.95 4.97
CA ALA A 16 -20.94 -12.40 5.90
C ALA A 16 -22.27 -12.11 5.21
N GLU A 17 -23.15 -13.12 5.11
CA GLU A 17 -24.54 -12.90 4.76
C GLU A 17 -25.10 -11.86 5.74
N SER A 18 -25.30 -10.63 5.28
CA SER A 18 -25.86 -9.56 6.08
C SER A 18 -27.36 -9.77 6.17
N GLU A 19 -27.87 -10.11 7.36
CA GLU A 19 -29.29 -9.96 7.65
C GLU A 19 -29.62 -8.46 7.72
N VAL A 20 -30.03 -7.89 6.59
CA VAL A 20 -30.57 -6.54 6.52
C VAL A 20 -31.91 -6.52 7.25
N ASN A 21 -32.04 -5.64 8.25
CA ASN A 21 -33.28 -5.47 9.00
C ASN A 21 -34.35 -4.81 8.10
N THR A 22 -35.46 -5.51 7.84
CA THR A 22 -36.47 -5.19 6.82
C THR A 22 -37.71 -4.43 7.34
N ASP A 23 -37.71 -3.95 8.58
CA ASP A 23 -38.84 -3.19 9.12
C ASP A 23 -38.94 -1.80 8.47
N ASN A 24 -39.73 -1.72 7.37
CA ASN A 24 -40.30 -0.54 6.67
C ASN A 24 -39.84 -0.29 5.20
N ASN A 25 -39.87 -1.29 4.32
CA ASN A 25 -39.59 -1.08 2.89
C ASN A 25 -40.81 -0.64 2.06
N GLN A 26 -40.79 0.61 1.58
CA GLN A 26 -41.44 1.00 0.31
C GLN A 26 -40.40 0.91 -0.82
N ASP A 27 -40.83 0.34 -1.94
CA ASP A 27 -40.21 0.21 -3.27
C ASP A 27 -38.71 0.55 -3.43
N LEU A 28 -37.82 -0.27 -2.84
CA LEU A 28 -36.38 -0.19 -3.11
C LEU A 28 -36.01 -0.37 -4.59
N LYS A 29 -36.93 -0.86 -5.41
CA LYS A 29 -36.78 -0.94 -6.88
C LYS A 29 -36.40 0.39 -7.50
N GLU A 30 -36.84 1.51 -6.94
CA GLU A 30 -36.50 2.84 -7.45
C GLU A 30 -35.01 3.17 -7.27
N VAL A 31 -34.35 2.55 -6.30
CA VAL A 31 -32.94 2.79 -5.97
C VAL A 31 -32.03 1.60 -6.25
N GLU A 32 -32.55 0.49 -6.76
CA GLU A 32 -31.74 -0.62 -7.28
C GLU A 32 -30.87 -0.18 -8.45
N GLY A 33 -29.62 -0.66 -8.50
CA GLY A 33 -28.66 -0.39 -9.55
C GLY A 33 -27.35 0.19 -9.04
N LEU A 34 -26.55 0.69 -9.98
CA LEU A 34 -25.25 1.31 -9.72
C LEU A 34 -25.39 2.82 -9.61
N TRP A 35 -24.79 3.38 -8.56
CA TRP A 35 -24.84 4.80 -8.23
C TRP A 35 -23.45 5.33 -7.96
N LEU A 36 -22.97 6.23 -8.82
CA LEU A 36 -21.64 6.82 -8.72
C LEU A 36 -21.73 8.27 -8.28
N GLY A 37 -20.95 8.66 -7.29
CA GLY A 37 -20.74 10.07 -6.96
C GLY A 37 -19.27 10.35 -6.65
N THR A 38 -18.89 11.61 -6.77
CA THR A 38 -17.55 12.09 -6.47
C THR A 38 -17.60 12.96 -5.21
N LEU A 39 -16.77 12.64 -4.23
CA LEU A 39 -16.49 13.48 -3.08
C LEU A 39 -15.29 14.37 -3.37
N GLU A 40 -15.45 15.67 -3.19
CA GLU A 40 -14.32 16.58 -3.07
C GLU A 40 -13.87 16.60 -1.61
N VAL A 41 -12.65 16.11 -1.36
CA VAL A 41 -12.05 16.09 -0.01
C VAL A 41 -11.00 17.19 0.11
N GLN A 42 -10.58 17.47 1.35
CA GLN A 42 -9.54 18.48 1.61
C GLN A 42 -8.25 18.19 0.79
N GLY A 43 -7.58 19.25 0.33
CA GLY A 43 -6.44 19.15 -0.58
C GLY A 43 -6.83 19.04 -2.07
N GLY A 44 -8.12 19.14 -2.40
CA GLY A 44 -8.64 19.04 -3.77
C GLY A 44 -8.56 17.64 -4.35
N MET A 45 -8.44 16.62 -3.49
CA MET A 45 -8.50 15.23 -3.92
C MET A 45 -9.96 14.88 -4.19
N GLU A 46 -10.19 14.12 -5.26
CA GLU A 46 -11.52 13.61 -5.61
C GLU A 46 -11.57 12.12 -5.31
N VAL A 47 -12.64 11.66 -4.67
CA VAL A 47 -12.86 10.24 -4.36
C VAL A 47 -14.22 9.81 -4.91
N ARG A 48 -14.21 8.90 -5.88
CA ARG A 48 -15.42 8.33 -6.49
C ARG A 48 -15.91 7.14 -5.66
N LEU A 49 -17.13 7.27 -5.16
CA LEU A 49 -17.85 6.22 -4.46
C LEU A 49 -18.89 5.61 -5.39
N LEU A 50 -18.82 4.29 -5.55
CA LEU A 50 -19.79 3.51 -6.31
C LEU A 50 -20.61 2.66 -5.34
N PHE A 51 -21.91 2.92 -5.25
CA PHE A 51 -22.84 2.07 -4.53
C PHE A 51 -23.52 1.11 -5.51
N ASN A 52 -23.52 -0.18 -5.17
CA ASN A 52 -24.29 -1.20 -5.86
C ASN A 52 -25.42 -1.64 -4.94
N ILE A 53 -26.67 -1.42 -5.34
CA ILE A 53 -27.85 -1.80 -4.55
C ILE A 53 -28.65 -2.81 -5.36
N SER A 54 -28.91 -3.96 -4.77
CA SER A 54 -29.69 -5.03 -5.38
C SER A 54 -30.65 -5.64 -4.38
N SER A 55 -31.79 -6.15 -4.85
CA SER A 55 -32.68 -6.96 -4.02
C SER A 55 -32.69 -8.41 -4.49
N SER A 56 -32.71 -9.31 -3.53
CA SER A 56 -32.91 -10.74 -3.75
C SER A 56 -34.39 -11.07 -3.95
N PRO A 57 -34.71 -12.23 -4.57
CA PRO A 57 -36.09 -12.67 -4.77
C PRO A 57 -36.92 -12.85 -3.48
N ASP A 58 -36.25 -13.04 -2.33
CA ASP A 58 -36.87 -13.17 -1.01
C ASP A 58 -37.16 -11.80 -0.34
N GLY A 59 -36.82 -10.69 -1.00
CA GLY A 59 -37.00 -9.33 -0.50
C GLY A 59 -35.87 -8.83 0.38
N SER A 60 -34.80 -9.62 0.59
CA SER A 60 -33.57 -9.13 1.21
C SER A 60 -32.84 -8.17 0.27
N VAL A 61 -32.11 -7.22 0.85
CA VAL A 61 -31.35 -6.21 0.10
C VAL A 61 -29.88 -6.55 0.26
N ASN A 62 -29.15 -6.56 -0.84
CA ASN A 62 -27.71 -6.63 -0.82
C ASN A 62 -27.15 -5.34 -1.40
N ALA A 63 -26.32 -4.65 -0.63
CA ALA A 63 -25.69 -3.43 -1.06
C ALA A 63 -24.21 -3.39 -0.68
N THR A 64 -23.41 -2.90 -1.62
CA THR A 64 -21.96 -2.70 -1.44
C THR A 64 -21.55 -1.30 -1.87
N MET A 65 -20.41 -0.85 -1.37
CA MET A 65 -19.74 0.37 -1.76
C MET A 65 -18.32 0.06 -2.22
N ASP A 66 -17.92 0.64 -3.34
CA ASP A 66 -16.53 0.67 -3.79
C ASP A 66 -16.02 2.11 -3.66
N SER A 67 -14.77 2.26 -3.22
CA SER A 67 -14.01 3.50 -3.37
C SER A 67 -13.03 3.33 -4.53
N LEU A 68 -13.44 3.80 -5.71
CA LEU A 68 -12.79 3.47 -6.98
C LEU A 68 -11.34 3.99 -7.03
N ASP A 69 -11.13 5.25 -6.62
CA ASP A 69 -9.82 5.90 -6.65
C ASP A 69 -8.88 5.42 -5.54
N GLN A 70 -9.37 4.62 -4.60
CA GLN A 70 -8.58 4.03 -3.53
C GLN A 70 -8.48 2.50 -3.64
N GLY A 71 -9.02 1.91 -4.72
CA GLY A 71 -8.94 0.47 -4.98
C GLY A 71 -9.76 -0.42 -4.04
N VAL A 72 -10.52 0.14 -3.10
CA VAL A 72 -11.30 -0.64 -2.13
C VAL A 72 -12.64 -1.02 -2.74
N LYS A 73 -12.94 -2.32 -2.82
CA LYS A 73 -14.16 -2.84 -3.46
C LYS A 73 -14.97 -3.70 -2.50
N GLY A 74 -16.29 -3.72 -2.70
CA GLY A 74 -17.20 -4.63 -2.01
C GLY A 74 -17.41 -4.33 -0.53
N ILE A 75 -17.20 -3.08 -0.09
CA ILE A 75 -17.44 -2.71 1.31
C ILE A 75 -18.94 -2.92 1.61
N PRO A 76 -19.31 -3.73 2.61
CA PRO A 76 -20.72 -3.96 2.92
C PRO A 76 -21.43 -2.67 3.33
N VAL A 77 -22.63 -2.46 2.79
CA VAL A 77 -23.57 -1.43 3.26
C VAL A 77 -24.58 -2.12 4.17
N GLU A 78 -24.42 -1.99 5.49
CA GLU A 78 -25.19 -2.78 6.46
C GLU A 78 -26.61 -2.28 6.68
N THR A 79 -26.89 -1.02 6.34
CA THR A 79 -28.25 -0.46 6.39
C THR A 79 -28.59 0.18 5.05
N VAL A 80 -29.69 -0.24 4.43
CA VAL A 80 -30.30 0.44 3.28
C VAL A 80 -31.74 0.76 3.64
N THR A 81 -32.11 2.03 3.64
CA THR A 81 -33.51 2.44 3.83
C THR A 81 -33.91 3.43 2.76
N TYR A 82 -35.08 3.22 2.15
CA TYR A 82 -35.66 4.13 1.19
C TYR A 82 -37.11 4.42 1.53
N LYS A 83 -37.44 5.70 1.75
CA LYS A 83 -38.81 6.12 2.08
C LYS A 83 -39.03 7.59 1.71
N ASP A 84 -40.19 7.90 1.13
CA ASP A 84 -40.57 9.27 0.76
C ASP A 84 -39.49 9.95 -0.11
N SER A 85 -38.95 9.21 -1.08
CA SER A 85 -37.82 9.59 -1.95
C SER A 85 -36.49 9.84 -1.25
N LYS A 86 -36.35 9.49 0.04
CA LYS A 86 -35.09 9.61 0.78
C LYS A 86 -34.40 8.27 0.90
N LEU A 87 -33.17 8.19 0.43
CA LEU A 87 -32.27 7.06 0.58
C LEU A 87 -31.30 7.32 1.73
N ARG A 88 -31.12 6.32 2.60
CA ARG A 88 -30.03 6.27 3.56
C ARG A 88 -29.26 4.97 3.43
N LEU A 89 -27.93 5.10 3.38
CA LEU A 89 -26.96 4.01 3.33
C LEU A 89 -26.02 4.15 4.52
N ASP A 90 -25.90 3.13 5.38
CA ASP A 90 -24.88 3.11 6.44
C ASP A 90 -23.78 2.11 6.07
N VAL A 91 -22.52 2.55 6.19
CA VAL A 91 -21.30 1.76 5.97
C VAL A 91 -20.51 1.75 7.27
N LYS A 92 -20.89 0.85 8.18
CA LYS A 92 -20.46 0.85 9.59
C LYS A 92 -18.97 0.55 9.73
N SER A 93 -18.43 -0.32 8.88
CA SER A 93 -17.00 -0.67 8.85
C SER A 93 -16.08 0.54 8.80
N ILE A 94 -16.50 1.62 8.13
CA ILE A 94 -15.74 2.88 8.00
C ILE A 94 -16.38 4.06 8.73
N ARG A 95 -17.38 3.79 9.59
CA ARG A 95 -18.20 4.82 10.26
C ARG A 95 -18.78 5.86 9.27
N GLY A 96 -19.14 5.39 8.07
CA GLY A 96 -19.66 6.20 6.98
C GLY A 96 -21.19 6.10 6.86
N SER A 97 -21.83 7.14 6.35
CA SER A 97 -23.23 7.10 5.96
C SER A 97 -23.53 8.11 4.85
N PHE A 98 -24.45 7.75 3.96
CA PHE A 98 -25.02 8.66 2.96
C PHE A 98 -26.49 8.88 3.26
N GLU A 99 -26.96 10.13 3.20
CA GLU A 99 -28.38 10.47 3.21
C GLU A 99 -28.69 11.41 2.06
N GLY A 100 -29.60 11.02 1.17
CA GLY A 100 -29.94 11.81 -0.01
C GLY A 100 -31.38 11.66 -0.48
N THR A 101 -31.82 12.55 -1.36
CA THR A 101 -33.16 12.56 -1.95
C THR A 101 -33.10 12.25 -3.44
N LEU A 102 -33.81 11.21 -3.88
CA LEU A 102 -33.97 10.85 -5.29
C LEU A 102 -34.75 11.96 -6.00
N LYS A 103 -34.19 12.44 -7.12
CA LYS A 103 -34.78 13.49 -7.95
C LYS A 103 -35.85 12.89 -8.87
N GLU A 104 -36.73 13.75 -9.39
CA GLU A 104 -37.84 13.34 -10.27
C GLU A 104 -37.39 12.61 -11.55
N ASP A 105 -36.12 12.77 -11.95
CA ASP A 105 -35.54 12.05 -13.10
C ASP A 105 -35.26 10.57 -12.84
N GLY A 106 -35.32 10.11 -11.58
CA GLY A 106 -35.01 8.73 -11.17
C GLY A 106 -33.55 8.32 -11.39
N LYS A 107 -32.67 9.28 -11.70
CA LYS A 107 -31.26 9.07 -12.09
C LYS A 107 -30.28 9.83 -11.24
N THR A 108 -30.75 10.77 -10.42
CA THR A 108 -29.89 11.54 -9.53
C THR A 108 -30.39 11.47 -8.09
N ILE A 109 -29.47 11.29 -7.14
CA ILE A 109 -29.74 11.40 -5.70
C ILE A 109 -28.82 12.49 -5.15
N GLU A 110 -29.41 13.58 -4.66
CA GLU A 110 -28.67 14.68 -4.05
C GLU A 110 -28.68 14.51 -2.52
N GLY A 111 -27.51 14.51 -1.90
CA GLY A 111 -27.40 14.25 -0.46
C GLY A 111 -26.08 14.66 0.16
N GLU A 112 -25.85 14.12 1.34
CA GLU A 112 -24.62 14.32 2.13
C GLU A 112 -24.01 12.97 2.49
N TRP A 113 -22.69 12.87 2.33
CA TRP A 113 -21.86 11.84 2.92
C TRP A 113 -21.35 12.31 4.28
N LYS A 114 -21.45 11.45 5.29
CA LYS A 114 -20.97 11.70 6.66
C LYS A 114 -20.01 10.60 7.07
N GLN A 115 -18.81 10.97 7.50
CA GLN A 115 -17.81 10.01 7.95
C GLN A 115 -16.87 10.66 8.97
N SER A 116 -16.64 9.98 10.10
CA SER A 116 -15.73 10.43 11.16
C SER A 116 -15.94 11.90 11.60
N GLY A 117 -17.20 12.34 11.65
CA GLY A 117 -17.58 13.71 12.04
C GLY A 117 -17.51 14.76 10.93
N ILE A 118 -17.02 14.40 9.74
CA ILE A 118 -17.01 15.26 8.55
C ILE A 118 -18.29 15.02 7.73
N SER A 119 -18.89 16.09 7.22
CA SER A 119 -20.05 16.04 6.32
C SER A 119 -19.71 16.72 5.00
N LEU A 120 -19.86 16.01 3.88
CA LEU A 120 -19.54 16.48 2.53
C LEU A 120 -20.76 16.32 1.61
N PRO A 121 -21.05 17.28 0.72
CA PRO A 121 -22.07 17.09 -0.29
C PRO A 121 -21.69 15.94 -1.23
N LEU A 122 -22.66 15.09 -1.58
CA LEU A 122 -22.47 14.00 -2.52
C LEU A 122 -23.69 13.91 -3.43
N VAL A 123 -23.44 13.99 -4.73
CA VAL A 123 -24.46 13.76 -5.76
C VAL A 123 -24.18 12.42 -6.40
N LEU A 124 -25.10 11.47 -6.24
CA LEU A 124 -25.03 10.17 -6.89
C LEU A 124 -25.78 10.24 -8.22
N SER A 125 -25.14 9.74 -9.27
CA SER A 125 -25.72 9.55 -10.59
C SER A 125 -25.82 8.06 -10.91
N ARG A 126 -26.96 7.64 -11.44
CA ARG A 126 -27.18 6.27 -11.88
C ARG A 126 -26.31 5.96 -13.11
N ILE A 127 -25.64 4.82 -13.08
CA ILE A 127 -24.84 4.30 -14.20
C ILE A 127 -25.26 2.87 -14.56
N ASP A 128 -24.92 2.43 -15.77
CA ASP A 128 -25.26 1.09 -16.26
C ASP A 128 -24.14 0.07 -16.02
N GLU A 129 -22.88 0.53 -16.00
CA GLU A 129 -21.69 -0.31 -15.86
C GLU A 129 -20.69 0.35 -14.91
N THR A 130 -19.98 -0.46 -14.12
CA THR A 130 -18.88 0.01 -13.26
C THR A 130 -17.79 0.66 -14.12
N PRO A 131 -17.30 1.88 -13.78
CA PRO A 131 -16.22 2.51 -14.53
C PRO A 131 -14.97 1.65 -14.52
N ASP A 132 -14.29 1.56 -15.67
CA ASP A 132 -12.95 0.99 -15.72
C ASP A 132 -11.99 1.89 -14.93
N THR A 133 -11.37 1.33 -13.90
CA THR A 133 -10.36 2.02 -13.08
C THR A 133 -8.94 1.69 -13.54
N ARG A 134 -8.79 0.93 -14.63
CA ARG A 134 -7.50 0.59 -15.22
C ARG A 134 -6.78 1.85 -15.69
N ARG A 135 -5.52 1.98 -15.30
CA ARG A 135 -4.59 3.01 -15.78
C ARG A 135 -3.94 2.61 -17.08
N GLU A 136 -3.42 3.57 -17.83
CA GLU A 136 -2.89 3.31 -19.18
C GLU A 136 -1.80 2.23 -19.20
N GLN A 137 -0.90 2.23 -18.20
CA GLN A 137 0.21 1.28 -18.09
C GLN A 137 -0.18 -0.11 -17.58
N ASP A 138 -1.40 -0.30 -17.08
CA ASP A 138 -1.82 -1.63 -16.65
C ASP A 138 -1.91 -2.56 -17.88
N PRO A 139 -1.21 -3.71 -17.86
CA PRO A 139 -1.18 -4.61 -18.99
C PRO A 139 -2.58 -5.16 -19.30
N VAL A 140 -2.83 -5.38 -20.59
CA VAL A 140 -4.14 -5.85 -21.09
C VAL A 140 -4.02 -7.26 -21.66
N ARG A 141 -4.99 -8.11 -21.33
CA ARG A 141 -5.06 -9.49 -21.83
C ARG A 141 -5.46 -9.56 -23.31
N PRO A 142 -5.04 -10.60 -24.06
CA PRO A 142 -4.17 -11.69 -23.62
C PRO A 142 -2.71 -11.25 -23.50
N TYR A 143 -2.05 -11.67 -22.42
CA TYR A 143 -0.64 -11.36 -22.21
C TYR A 143 0.27 -12.14 -23.17
N PRO A 144 1.44 -11.57 -23.53
CA PRO A 144 2.44 -12.25 -24.35
C PRO A 144 3.20 -13.36 -23.60
N TYR A 145 2.96 -13.50 -22.29
CA TYR A 145 3.48 -14.52 -21.40
C TYR A 145 2.34 -15.33 -20.76
N ASP A 146 2.70 -16.36 -20.00
CA ASP A 146 1.75 -17.16 -19.23
C ASP A 146 1.74 -16.70 -17.76
N GLU A 147 0.61 -16.90 -17.08
CA GLU A 147 0.45 -16.60 -15.67
C GLU A 147 -0.23 -17.75 -14.95
N GLU A 148 0.20 -17.99 -13.71
CA GLU A 148 -0.32 -19.03 -12.85
C GLU A 148 -0.66 -18.43 -11.48
N GLU A 149 -1.87 -18.73 -11.00
CA GLU A 149 -2.22 -18.52 -9.58
C GLU A 149 -1.53 -19.61 -8.76
N VAL A 150 -0.76 -19.19 -7.76
CA VAL A 150 0.08 -20.08 -6.96
C VAL A 150 -0.23 -19.91 -5.48
N VAL A 151 -0.07 -21.00 -4.73
CA VAL A 151 -0.10 -20.99 -3.27
C VAL A 151 1.03 -21.87 -2.77
N TYR A 152 1.82 -21.34 -1.84
CA TYR A 152 2.89 -22.07 -1.16
C TYR A 152 2.86 -21.80 0.34
N GLU A 153 3.60 -22.59 1.12
CA GLU A 153 3.54 -22.54 2.58
C GLU A 153 4.88 -22.09 3.16
N ASN A 154 4.83 -21.11 4.06
CA ASN A 154 5.88 -20.85 5.02
C ASN A 154 5.66 -21.81 6.21
N GLU A 155 6.24 -23.00 6.14
CA GLU A 155 6.06 -24.04 7.15
C GLU A 155 6.51 -23.59 8.55
N GLY A 156 7.54 -22.73 8.63
CA GLY A 156 8.06 -22.21 9.89
C GLY A 156 7.06 -21.33 10.63
N ALA A 157 6.26 -20.57 9.89
CA ALA A 157 5.22 -19.69 10.44
C ALA A 157 3.81 -20.31 10.41
N GLY A 158 3.60 -21.43 9.70
CA GLY A 158 2.28 -22.02 9.48
C GLY A 158 1.37 -21.13 8.64
N VAL A 159 1.95 -20.35 7.72
CA VAL A 159 1.25 -19.39 6.86
C VAL A 159 1.24 -19.88 5.42
N LYS A 160 0.07 -19.82 4.78
CA LYS A 160 -0.06 -19.98 3.33
C LYS A 160 -0.01 -18.63 2.65
N LEU A 161 0.83 -18.54 1.62
CA LEU A 161 1.06 -17.34 0.83
C LEU A 161 0.50 -17.59 -0.57
N ALA A 162 -0.41 -16.72 -1.00
CA ALA A 162 -0.99 -16.74 -2.33
C ALA A 162 -0.29 -15.72 -3.21
N GLY A 163 -0.16 -16.02 -4.49
CA GLY A 163 0.51 -15.13 -5.43
C GLY A 163 0.20 -15.46 -6.87
N THR A 164 0.86 -14.74 -7.77
CA THR A 164 0.88 -15.02 -9.21
C THR A 164 2.32 -15.20 -9.66
N LEU A 165 2.58 -16.30 -10.38
CA LEU A 165 3.84 -16.53 -11.09
C LEU A 165 3.63 -16.24 -12.58
N THR A 166 4.37 -15.30 -13.14
CA THR A 166 4.39 -15.05 -14.59
C THR A 166 5.61 -15.70 -15.23
N LEU A 167 5.40 -16.36 -16.37
CA LEU A 167 6.42 -17.17 -17.06
C LEU A 167 6.54 -16.73 -18.53
N PRO A 168 7.76 -16.43 -19.03
CA PRO A 168 7.97 -16.22 -20.45
C PRO A 168 7.55 -17.45 -21.27
N ARG A 169 7.08 -17.23 -22.52
CA ARG A 169 6.74 -18.33 -23.45
C ARG A 169 7.94 -18.92 -24.19
N SER A 170 9.15 -18.38 -23.99
CA SER A 170 10.39 -18.91 -24.55
C SER A 170 10.79 -20.23 -23.87
N GLU A 171 11.88 -20.86 -24.34
CA GLU A 171 12.42 -22.04 -23.66
C GLU A 171 13.17 -21.62 -22.39
N GLY A 172 12.83 -22.23 -21.25
CA GLY A 172 13.51 -22.06 -19.97
C GLY A 172 14.71 -23.01 -19.78
N PRO A 173 15.26 -23.13 -18.56
CA PRO A 173 14.78 -22.49 -17.32
C PRO A 173 15.08 -20.97 -17.30
N PHE A 174 14.23 -20.21 -16.61
CA PHE A 174 14.29 -18.74 -16.58
C PHE A 174 14.96 -18.21 -15.31
N PRO A 175 15.72 -17.10 -15.38
CA PRO A 175 15.95 -16.30 -14.19
C PRO A 175 14.62 -15.83 -13.61
N ALA A 176 14.57 -15.65 -12.29
CA ALA A 176 13.34 -15.29 -11.60
C ALA A 176 13.56 -14.15 -10.62
N VAL A 177 12.52 -13.36 -10.38
CA VAL A 177 12.50 -12.38 -9.28
C VAL A 177 11.26 -12.52 -8.42
N ILE A 178 11.42 -12.26 -7.12
CA ILE A 178 10.31 -12.08 -6.18
C ILE A 178 10.17 -10.58 -5.93
N LEU A 179 8.95 -10.05 -6.08
CA LEU A 179 8.64 -8.66 -5.72
C LEU A 179 8.21 -8.60 -4.24
N ILE A 180 8.80 -7.67 -3.48
CA ILE A 180 8.58 -7.50 -2.04
C ILE A 180 8.02 -6.10 -1.81
N SER A 181 6.79 -6.03 -1.34
CA SER A 181 6.01 -4.80 -1.15
C SER A 181 6.61 -3.89 -0.05
N GLY A 182 6.23 -2.62 -0.10
CA GLY A 182 6.47 -1.65 0.98
C GLY A 182 5.62 -1.87 2.23
N SER A 183 5.62 -0.87 3.13
CA SER A 183 4.97 -0.99 4.44
C SER A 183 3.44 -0.99 4.39
N GLY A 184 2.84 -1.69 5.34
CA GLY A 184 1.40 -1.93 5.40
C GLY A 184 0.98 -3.24 4.73
N GLN A 185 -0.31 -3.56 4.78
CA GLN A 185 -0.86 -4.73 4.07
C GLN A 185 -1.05 -4.40 2.60
N GLN A 186 -0.39 -5.14 1.72
CA GLN A 186 -0.53 -4.95 0.28
C GLN A 186 -0.92 -6.25 -0.44
N ASN A 187 -1.68 -6.09 -1.51
CA ASN A 187 -1.89 -7.20 -2.45
C ASN A 187 -0.62 -7.38 -3.31
N ARG A 188 -0.57 -8.47 -4.06
CA ARG A 188 0.55 -8.81 -4.94
C ARG A 188 0.91 -7.77 -6.01
N ASP A 189 0.03 -6.80 -6.25
CA ASP A 189 0.20 -5.75 -7.25
C ASP A 189 0.71 -4.43 -6.66
N GLU A 190 0.91 -4.39 -5.33
CA GLU A 190 1.27 -3.18 -4.59
C GLU A 190 0.28 -2.03 -4.87
N GLU A 191 -1.01 -2.37 -4.88
CA GLU A 191 -2.04 -1.47 -5.35
C GLU A 191 -2.25 -0.28 -4.41
N LEU A 192 -2.06 0.94 -4.95
CA LEU A 192 -2.28 2.18 -4.22
C LEU A 192 -2.87 3.24 -5.16
N LEU A 193 -4.01 3.81 -4.78
CA LEU A 193 -4.67 4.89 -5.52
C LEU A 193 -4.89 4.58 -7.01
N GLY A 194 -5.23 3.33 -7.32
CA GLY A 194 -5.41 2.79 -8.67
C GLY A 194 -4.12 2.49 -9.43
N HIS A 195 -2.95 2.79 -8.88
CA HIS A 195 -1.65 2.35 -9.42
C HIS A 195 -1.37 0.91 -8.99
N ARG A 196 -0.77 0.13 -9.90
CA ARG A 196 -0.35 -1.26 -9.66
C ARG A 196 1.11 -1.46 -10.10
N PRO A 197 2.08 -0.83 -9.42
CA PRO A 197 3.47 -0.81 -9.88
C PRO A 197 4.08 -2.21 -10.02
N PHE A 198 3.71 -3.17 -9.17
CA PHE A 198 4.21 -4.54 -9.30
C PHE A 198 3.59 -5.30 -10.48
N LEU A 199 2.34 -5.01 -10.84
CA LEU A 199 1.74 -5.57 -12.06
C LEU A 199 2.47 -5.05 -13.31
N VAL A 200 2.74 -3.75 -13.39
CA VAL A 200 3.46 -3.13 -14.52
C VAL A 200 4.90 -3.61 -14.60
N LEU A 201 5.60 -3.69 -13.46
CA LEU A 201 6.97 -4.20 -13.41
C LEU A 201 7.04 -5.69 -13.77
N SER A 202 6.08 -6.50 -13.30
CA SER A 202 5.99 -7.92 -13.64
C SER A 202 5.78 -8.14 -15.13
N ASP A 203 4.86 -7.40 -15.75
CA ASP A 203 4.64 -7.42 -17.20
C ASP A 203 5.93 -7.07 -17.96
N TYR A 204 6.58 -5.98 -17.58
CA TYR A 204 7.81 -5.51 -18.21
C TYR A 204 8.95 -6.53 -18.12
N LEU A 205 9.18 -7.12 -16.94
CA LEU A 205 10.26 -8.09 -16.73
C LEU A 205 9.96 -9.44 -17.39
N THR A 206 8.72 -9.92 -17.35
CA THR A 206 8.35 -11.20 -17.99
C THR A 206 8.43 -11.14 -19.51
N GLN A 207 8.08 -10.01 -20.12
CA GLN A 207 8.33 -9.79 -21.54
C GLN A 207 9.82 -9.80 -21.92
N ARG A 208 10.71 -9.58 -20.94
CA ARG A 208 12.17 -9.63 -21.10
C ARG A 208 12.80 -10.97 -20.71
N GLY A 209 11.99 -12.02 -20.56
CA GLY A 209 12.48 -13.37 -20.30
C GLY A 209 12.78 -13.68 -18.83
N ILE A 210 12.22 -12.90 -17.89
CA ILE A 210 12.39 -13.08 -16.45
C ILE A 210 11.07 -13.56 -15.83
N ALA A 211 11.07 -14.70 -15.15
CA ALA A 211 9.90 -15.12 -14.39
C ALA A 211 9.68 -14.21 -13.17
N VAL A 212 8.44 -13.86 -12.84
CA VAL A 212 8.16 -12.95 -11.73
C VAL A 212 7.14 -13.57 -10.78
N LEU A 213 7.51 -13.70 -9.51
CA LEU A 213 6.60 -14.06 -8.43
C LEU A 213 6.15 -12.80 -7.70
N ARG A 214 4.84 -12.54 -7.75
CA ARG A 214 4.15 -11.51 -6.98
C ARG A 214 3.32 -12.19 -5.91
N VAL A 215 3.34 -11.70 -4.67
CA VAL A 215 2.78 -12.39 -3.51
C VAL A 215 1.87 -11.43 -2.74
N ASP A 216 0.69 -11.89 -2.33
CA ASP A 216 -0.13 -11.12 -1.40
C ASP A 216 0.51 -11.21 -0.01
N ASP A 217 0.66 -10.07 0.67
CA ASP A 217 1.19 -10.07 2.03
C ASP A 217 0.35 -10.93 2.97
N ARG A 218 0.94 -11.38 4.07
CA ARG A 218 0.20 -12.18 5.07
C ARG A 218 -1.10 -11.47 5.48
N GLY A 219 -2.17 -12.26 5.60
CA GLY A 219 -3.50 -11.76 5.93
C GLY A 219 -4.18 -10.94 4.83
N THR A 220 -3.54 -10.78 3.66
CA THR A 220 -4.07 -10.02 2.52
C THR A 220 -4.41 -10.95 1.35
N GLY A 221 -5.45 -10.61 0.58
CA GLY A 221 -5.81 -11.34 -0.63
C GLY A 221 -6.07 -12.83 -0.38
N GLY A 222 -5.31 -13.70 -1.06
CA GLY A 222 -5.40 -15.15 -0.86
C GLY A 222 -4.51 -15.69 0.28
N SER A 223 -3.64 -14.87 0.84
CA SER A 223 -2.71 -15.25 1.91
C SER A 223 -3.40 -15.32 3.27
N THR A 224 -2.98 -16.30 4.07
CA THR A 224 -3.41 -16.43 5.47
C THR A 224 -2.45 -15.68 6.41
N GLY A 225 -2.65 -15.78 7.73
CA GLY A 225 -1.75 -15.20 8.74
C GLY A 225 -2.29 -13.92 9.35
N ASP A 226 -1.60 -13.43 10.38
CA ASP A 226 -1.93 -12.20 11.10
C ASP A 226 -0.83 -11.16 10.87
N PHE A 227 -1.16 -10.14 10.08
CA PHE A 227 -0.27 -9.02 9.80
C PHE A 227 -0.01 -8.15 11.04
N SER A 228 -0.99 -8.02 11.94
CA SER A 228 -0.90 -7.08 13.08
C SER A 228 0.21 -7.41 14.06
N GLN A 229 0.69 -8.66 14.05
CA GLN A 229 1.75 -9.16 14.91
C GLN A 229 3.10 -9.32 14.19
N ALA A 230 3.15 -9.02 12.90
CA ALA A 230 4.32 -9.30 12.06
C ALA A 230 5.34 -8.16 12.08
N THR A 231 6.61 -8.51 11.88
CA THR A 231 7.69 -7.56 11.63
C THR A 231 8.37 -7.83 10.29
N SER A 232 9.30 -6.95 9.90
CA SER A 232 10.09 -7.12 8.67
C SER A 232 10.86 -8.44 8.63
N GLU A 233 11.26 -8.99 9.78
CA GLU A 233 11.88 -10.32 9.86
C GLU A 233 10.90 -11.45 9.54
N ASP A 234 9.65 -11.33 9.96
CA ASP A 234 8.65 -12.34 9.60
C ASP A 234 8.34 -12.30 8.10
N PHE A 235 8.30 -11.10 7.50
CA PHE A 235 8.15 -10.93 6.06
C PHE A 235 9.37 -11.47 5.30
N ALA A 236 10.59 -11.32 5.83
CA ALA A 236 11.77 -11.98 5.28
C ALA A 236 11.62 -13.51 5.24
N GLY A 237 11.01 -14.10 6.29
CA GLY A 237 10.65 -15.52 6.33
C GLY A 237 9.67 -15.93 5.22
N ASP A 238 8.68 -15.08 4.90
CA ASP A 238 7.73 -15.31 3.82
C ASP A 238 8.42 -15.28 2.43
N VAL A 239 9.38 -14.37 2.25
CA VAL A 239 10.20 -14.30 1.02
C VAL A 239 11.10 -15.53 0.89
N LEU A 240 11.72 -16.01 1.98
CA LEU A 240 12.50 -17.25 1.98
C LEU A 240 11.67 -18.46 1.52
N ALA A 241 10.42 -18.57 1.99
CA ALA A 241 9.49 -19.59 1.51
C ALA A 241 9.18 -19.44 0.01
N GLY A 242 9.12 -18.21 -0.50
CA GLY A 242 8.98 -17.92 -1.93
C GLY A 242 10.18 -18.36 -2.75
N ILE A 243 11.40 -18.21 -2.23
CA ILE A 243 12.64 -18.71 -2.86
C ILE A 243 12.58 -20.24 -2.95
N ASP A 244 12.22 -20.93 -1.86
CA ASP A 244 12.10 -22.39 -1.84
C ASP A 244 11.00 -22.89 -2.80
N TYR A 245 9.88 -22.16 -2.89
CA TYR A 245 8.85 -22.42 -3.89
C TYR A 245 9.40 -22.32 -5.31
N LEU A 246 10.08 -21.23 -5.67
CA LEU A 246 10.65 -21.04 -7.01
C LEU A 246 11.70 -22.10 -7.35
N LYS A 247 12.54 -22.51 -6.39
CA LYS A 247 13.51 -23.60 -6.58
C LYS A 247 12.87 -24.96 -6.85
N SER A 248 11.60 -25.15 -6.49
CA SER A 248 10.86 -26.38 -6.76
C SER A 248 10.27 -26.45 -8.17
N ARG A 249 10.27 -25.34 -8.91
CA ARG A 249 9.73 -25.23 -10.27
C ARG A 249 10.78 -25.61 -11.30
N GLU A 250 10.42 -26.46 -12.27
CA GLU A 250 11.34 -26.88 -13.33
C GLU A 250 11.60 -25.78 -14.37
N GLU A 251 10.69 -24.81 -14.44
CA GLU A 251 10.75 -23.66 -15.32
C GLU A 251 11.75 -22.60 -14.85
N ILE A 252 12.22 -22.68 -13.60
CA ILE A 252 13.05 -21.66 -12.96
C ILE A 252 14.50 -22.14 -12.84
N ASP A 253 15.46 -21.27 -13.14
CA ASP A 253 16.87 -21.51 -12.85
C ASP A 253 17.13 -21.18 -11.37
N PRO A 254 17.36 -22.18 -10.50
CA PRO A 254 17.52 -21.95 -9.07
C PRO A 254 18.78 -21.17 -8.71
N THR A 255 19.69 -20.96 -9.68
CA THR A 255 20.92 -20.17 -9.48
C THR A 255 20.77 -18.70 -9.85
N GLN A 256 19.61 -18.30 -10.38
CA GLN A 256 19.33 -16.95 -10.87
C GLN A 256 18.02 -16.39 -10.29
N ILE A 257 17.81 -16.58 -8.99
CA ILE A 257 16.69 -16.00 -8.25
C ILE A 257 17.13 -14.68 -7.60
N GLY A 258 16.53 -13.57 -8.02
CA GLY A 258 16.75 -12.25 -7.43
C GLY A 258 15.56 -11.75 -6.62
N LEU A 259 15.77 -10.65 -5.90
CA LEU A 259 14.73 -9.96 -5.13
C LEU A 259 14.60 -8.51 -5.60
N ILE A 260 13.39 -8.01 -5.72
CA ILE A 260 13.13 -6.59 -5.94
C ILE A 260 12.22 -6.12 -4.81
N GLY A 261 12.73 -5.23 -3.96
CA GLY A 261 12.01 -4.72 -2.82
C GLY A 261 11.73 -3.23 -2.95
N HIS A 262 10.47 -2.82 -2.78
CA HIS A 262 10.08 -1.42 -2.77
C HIS A 262 9.86 -0.92 -1.34
N SER A 263 10.35 0.28 -0.99
CA SER A 263 10.19 0.88 0.32
C SER A 263 10.67 -0.07 1.44
N GLU A 264 9.81 -0.51 2.37
CA GLU A 264 10.15 -1.54 3.37
C GLU A 264 10.67 -2.84 2.74
N GLY A 265 10.17 -3.24 1.57
CA GLY A 265 10.71 -4.38 0.81
C GLY A 265 12.20 -4.22 0.47
N GLY A 266 12.66 -2.98 0.26
CA GLY A 266 14.08 -2.65 0.06
C GLY A 266 14.94 -2.81 1.32
N LEU A 267 14.32 -2.80 2.50
CA LEU A 267 14.96 -3.17 3.77
C LEU A 267 14.92 -4.69 4.00
N ILE A 268 13.85 -5.36 3.57
CA ILE A 268 13.65 -6.82 3.70
C ILE A 268 14.59 -7.60 2.77
N ALA A 269 14.79 -7.17 1.52
CA ALA A 269 15.63 -7.89 0.56
C ALA A 269 17.08 -8.15 1.06
N PRO A 270 17.79 -7.18 1.66
CA PRO A 270 19.07 -7.41 2.33
C PRO A 270 19.03 -8.44 3.46
N ILE A 271 17.96 -8.50 4.27
CA ILE A 271 17.80 -9.50 5.33
C ILE A 271 17.83 -10.90 4.71
N VAL A 272 16.98 -11.11 3.70
CA VAL A 272 16.85 -12.38 2.99
C VAL A 272 18.17 -12.77 2.30
N ALA A 273 18.84 -11.82 1.64
CA ALA A 273 20.11 -12.06 0.95
C ALA A 273 21.27 -12.43 1.88
N VAL A 274 21.21 -12.03 3.16
CA VAL A 274 22.19 -12.43 4.18
C VAL A 274 21.88 -13.83 4.73
N GLU A 275 20.60 -14.19 4.83
CA GLU A 275 20.15 -15.47 5.36
C GLU A 275 20.23 -16.61 4.33
N SER A 276 20.01 -16.31 3.05
CA SER A 276 20.04 -17.29 1.96
C SER A 276 21.14 -17.02 0.95
N ARG A 277 21.91 -18.06 0.63
CA ARG A 277 22.91 -18.03 -0.45
C ARG A 277 22.30 -18.23 -1.84
N ASP A 278 21.01 -18.52 -1.91
CA ASP A 278 20.29 -18.75 -3.17
C ASP A 278 19.87 -17.43 -3.84
N VAL A 279 20.06 -16.29 -3.16
CA VAL A 279 19.80 -14.95 -3.73
C VAL A 279 20.94 -14.54 -4.64
N ALA A 280 20.65 -14.48 -5.95
CA ALA A 280 21.60 -14.14 -7.00
C ALA A 280 21.89 -12.64 -7.08
N PHE A 281 20.91 -11.78 -6.76
CA PHE A 281 21.03 -10.31 -6.73
C PHE A 281 19.85 -9.69 -5.99
N ILE A 282 19.97 -8.43 -5.58
CA ILE A 282 18.86 -7.64 -5.01
C ILE A 282 18.74 -6.26 -5.68
N VAL A 283 17.51 -5.79 -5.86
CA VAL A 283 17.16 -4.44 -6.31
C VAL A 283 16.38 -3.75 -5.20
N LEU A 284 16.90 -2.64 -4.70
CA LEU A 284 16.32 -1.82 -3.63
C LEU A 284 15.70 -0.58 -4.27
N MET A 285 14.38 -0.58 -4.41
CA MET A 285 13.59 0.53 -4.93
C MET A 285 13.12 1.39 -3.75
N ALA A 286 13.63 2.61 -3.63
CA ALA A 286 13.29 3.51 -2.53
C ALA A 286 13.50 2.86 -1.14
N GLY A 287 14.55 2.06 -0.99
CA GLY A 287 14.81 1.28 0.22
C GLY A 287 15.48 2.09 1.34
N PRO A 288 15.08 1.91 2.62
CA PRO A 288 15.74 2.55 3.75
C PRO A 288 17.22 2.15 3.91
N GLY A 289 18.10 3.15 3.96
CA GLY A 289 19.54 3.02 4.29
C GLY A 289 19.89 3.44 5.72
N ILE A 290 18.96 4.10 6.42
CA ILE A 290 19.11 4.58 7.80
C ILE A 290 18.03 3.97 8.71
N THR A 291 18.04 4.29 10.00
CA THR A 291 17.08 3.70 10.95
C THR A 291 15.65 4.14 10.65
N GLY A 292 14.66 3.28 10.94
CA GLY A 292 13.26 3.63 10.70
C GLY A 292 12.80 4.87 11.49
N GLU A 293 13.39 5.14 12.66
CA GLU A 293 13.18 6.40 13.37
C GLU A 293 13.64 7.63 12.55
N GLU A 294 14.83 7.59 11.97
CA GLU A 294 15.34 8.68 11.12
C GLU A 294 14.48 8.86 9.86
N ILE A 295 14.06 7.75 9.23
CA ILE A 295 13.12 7.76 8.09
C ILE A 295 11.84 8.50 8.46
N LEU A 296 11.17 8.12 9.54
CA LEU A 296 9.87 8.68 9.91
C LEU A 296 9.96 10.19 10.23
N TYR A 297 11.07 10.65 10.81
CA TYR A 297 11.30 12.08 11.02
C TYR A 297 11.47 12.84 9.70
N LEU A 298 12.34 12.36 8.81
CA LEU A 298 12.58 13.01 7.52
C LEU A 298 11.31 13.00 6.66
N GLN A 299 10.62 11.86 6.60
CA GLN A 299 9.37 11.69 5.87
C GLN A 299 8.32 12.71 6.30
N SER A 300 8.07 12.80 7.62
CA SER A 300 7.08 13.72 8.18
C SER A 300 7.42 15.18 7.87
N GLU A 301 8.69 15.56 8.04
CA GLU A 301 9.16 16.93 7.76
C GLU A 301 9.03 17.30 6.29
N LEU A 302 9.52 16.46 5.39
CA LEU A 302 9.59 16.75 3.95
C LEU A 302 8.20 16.79 3.31
N ILE A 303 7.32 15.85 3.67
CA ILE A 303 5.92 15.87 3.21
C ILE A 303 5.21 17.13 3.71
N SER A 304 5.30 17.43 5.02
CA SER A 304 4.66 18.61 5.59
C SER A 304 5.13 19.90 4.91
N ARG A 305 6.43 19.99 4.63
CA ARG A 305 7.02 21.12 3.91
C ARG A 305 6.51 21.23 2.47
N ALA A 306 6.41 20.12 1.75
CA ALA A 306 5.88 20.08 0.39
C ALA A 306 4.39 20.46 0.32
N GLU A 307 3.63 20.17 1.37
CA GLU A 307 2.22 20.52 1.52
C GLU A 307 2.00 21.96 2.03
N GLY A 308 3.08 22.71 2.27
CA GLY A 308 3.01 24.12 2.64
C GLY A 308 2.78 24.38 4.14
N VAL A 309 2.98 23.37 4.99
CA VAL A 309 2.96 23.53 6.45
C VAL A 309 4.13 24.43 6.85
N ASP A 310 3.88 25.37 7.77
CA ASP A 310 4.90 26.32 8.20
C ASP A 310 5.97 25.65 9.09
N ASN A 311 7.16 26.26 9.13
CA ASN A 311 8.31 25.72 9.86
C ASN A 311 8.10 25.60 11.38
N GLU A 312 7.26 26.44 11.98
CA GLU A 312 7.01 26.39 13.41
C GLU A 312 6.16 25.15 13.75
N THR A 313 5.11 24.92 12.96
CA THR A 313 4.27 23.72 13.08
C THR A 313 5.04 22.44 12.80
N ILE A 314 5.90 22.41 11.77
CA ILE A 314 6.79 21.26 11.50
C ILE A 314 7.70 20.98 12.69
N ALA A 315 8.35 22.02 13.24
CA ALA A 315 9.24 21.86 14.38
C ALA A 315 8.52 21.33 15.63
N ARG A 316 7.28 21.79 15.86
CA ARG A 316 6.41 21.33 16.94
C ARG A 316 6.01 19.86 16.77
N ASN A 317 5.54 19.48 15.58
CA ASN A 317 5.17 18.10 15.26
C ASN A 317 6.37 17.15 15.42
N ASN A 318 7.54 17.53 14.92
CA ASN A 318 8.77 16.75 15.07
C ASN A 318 9.20 16.59 16.54
N ALA A 319 9.00 17.61 17.38
CA ALA A 319 9.29 17.51 18.82
C ALA A 319 8.32 16.56 19.53
N LEU A 320 7.03 16.56 19.15
CA LEU A 320 6.06 15.59 19.66
C LEU A 320 6.43 14.16 19.22
N MET A 321 6.69 13.94 17.92
CA MET A 321 7.08 12.63 17.39
C MET A 321 8.31 12.07 18.09
N LYS A 322 9.34 12.91 18.33
CA LYS A 322 10.52 12.51 19.11
C LYS A 322 10.18 12.03 20.51
N SER A 323 9.25 12.71 21.18
CA SER A 323 8.79 12.32 22.52
C SER A 323 8.01 11.00 22.48
N ILE A 324 7.16 10.82 21.47
CA ILE A 324 6.39 9.59 21.23
C ILE A 324 7.32 8.40 20.97
N TYR A 325 8.25 8.51 20.01
CA TYR A 325 9.16 7.41 19.66
C TYR A 325 10.13 7.08 20.79
N SER A 326 10.59 8.07 21.55
CA SER A 326 11.38 7.82 22.76
C SER A 326 10.58 7.01 23.79
N ALA A 327 9.32 7.37 24.04
CA ALA A 327 8.46 6.63 24.96
C ALA A 327 8.22 5.18 24.50
N ILE A 328 8.02 4.95 23.20
CA ILE A 328 7.84 3.60 22.62
C ILE A 328 9.11 2.76 22.81
N LYS A 329 10.28 3.32 22.53
CA LYS A 329 11.56 2.59 22.67
C LYS A 329 11.90 2.26 24.13
N GLU A 330 11.62 3.18 25.06
CA GLU A 330 11.96 3.01 26.47
C GLU A 330 10.96 2.12 27.24
N GLU A 331 9.67 2.15 26.86
CA GLU A 331 8.61 1.43 27.57
C GLU A 331 8.12 0.22 26.77
N GLN A 332 8.45 -0.97 27.29
CA GLN A 332 8.08 -2.25 26.67
C GLN A 332 6.70 -2.75 27.11
N ASN A 333 6.13 -2.22 28.20
CA ASN A 333 4.77 -2.54 28.59
C ASN A 333 3.77 -1.67 27.81
N ASP A 334 2.92 -2.30 26.99
CA ASP A 334 1.98 -1.58 26.12
C ASP A 334 0.94 -0.75 26.86
N GLU A 335 0.47 -1.20 28.04
CA GLU A 335 -0.50 -0.42 28.83
C GLU A 335 0.14 0.88 29.34
N ILE A 336 1.35 0.80 29.89
CA ILE A 336 2.10 1.96 30.39
C ILE A 336 2.51 2.87 29.23
N ALA A 337 2.94 2.30 28.11
CA ALA A 337 3.29 3.06 26.91
C ALA A 337 2.05 3.79 26.36
N ALA A 338 0.90 3.13 26.29
CA ALA A 338 -0.35 3.73 25.83
C ALA A 338 -0.78 4.91 26.71
N GLU A 339 -0.67 4.80 28.03
CA GLU A 339 -0.95 5.92 28.95
C GLU A 339 -0.01 7.11 28.72
N LYS A 340 1.30 6.85 28.55
CA LYS A 340 2.30 7.88 28.24
C LYS A 340 2.01 8.57 26.92
N LEU A 341 1.74 7.79 25.86
CA LEU A 341 1.43 8.31 24.52
C LEU A 341 0.14 9.13 24.53
N ARG A 342 -0.93 8.61 25.16
CA ARG A 342 -2.20 9.33 25.31
C ARG A 342 -1.98 10.68 25.98
N LYS A 343 -1.20 10.73 27.05
CA LYS A 343 -0.88 11.98 27.73
C LYS A 343 -0.14 12.96 26.81
N LEU A 344 0.92 12.51 26.13
CA LEU A 344 1.69 13.36 25.21
C LEU A 344 0.81 13.96 24.11
N MET A 345 -0.04 13.14 23.49
CA MET A 345 -0.92 13.56 22.41
C MET A 345 -2.03 14.50 22.93
N MET A 346 -2.64 14.23 24.09
CA MET A 346 -3.64 15.11 24.69
C MET A 346 -3.05 16.46 25.14
N ASP A 347 -1.85 16.46 25.70
CA ASP A 347 -1.15 17.69 26.11
C ASP A 347 -0.86 18.58 24.88
N GLU A 348 -0.47 17.98 23.75
CA GLU A 348 -0.31 18.71 22.49
C GLU A 348 -1.64 19.23 21.95
N MET A 349 -2.67 18.36 21.88
CA MET A 349 -4.00 18.75 21.42
C MET A 349 -4.58 19.91 22.25
N ALA A 350 -4.32 19.97 23.56
CA ALA A 350 -4.78 21.06 24.41
C ALA A 350 -4.19 22.44 24.03
N ASN A 351 -3.03 22.45 23.36
CA ASN A 351 -2.35 23.67 22.92
C ASN A 351 -2.66 24.06 21.46
N MET A 352 -3.36 23.21 20.72
CA MET A 352 -3.78 23.46 19.33
C MET A 352 -5.08 24.27 19.26
N SER A 353 -5.20 25.09 18.22
CA SER A 353 -6.47 25.70 17.81
C SER A 353 -7.46 24.64 17.29
N GLU A 354 -8.76 24.97 17.26
CA GLU A 354 -9.77 24.06 16.72
C GLU A 354 -9.56 23.76 15.23
N GLU A 355 -9.02 24.71 14.48
CA GLU A 355 -8.67 24.53 13.06
C GLU A 355 -7.51 23.55 12.88
N GLU A 356 -6.48 23.62 13.74
CA GLU A 356 -5.37 22.66 13.76
C GLU A 356 -5.85 21.27 14.17
N LYS A 357 -6.71 21.15 15.20
CA LYS A 357 -7.28 19.86 15.62
C LYS A 357 -8.08 19.20 14.50
N GLN A 358 -8.89 19.98 13.79
CA GLN A 358 -9.66 19.49 12.65
C GLN A 358 -8.76 19.06 11.50
N SER A 359 -7.74 19.87 11.17
CA SER A 359 -6.80 19.57 10.08
C SER A 359 -5.92 18.35 10.37
N ALA A 360 -5.51 18.16 11.62
CA ALA A 360 -4.75 17.00 12.06
C ALA A 360 -5.61 15.72 12.21
N GLY A 361 -6.93 15.83 12.09
CA GLY A 361 -7.85 14.69 12.22
C GLY A 361 -7.89 14.11 13.64
N TYR A 362 -7.57 14.91 14.67
CA TYR A 362 -7.60 14.44 16.04
C TYR A 362 -9.02 14.35 16.55
N SER A 363 -9.48 13.13 16.81
CA SER A 363 -10.67 12.86 17.62
C SER A 363 -10.27 11.98 18.82
N GLU A 364 -10.89 12.22 19.98
CA GLU A 364 -10.69 11.32 21.15
C GLU A 364 -11.05 9.87 20.81
N ALA A 365 -11.98 9.66 19.87
CA ALA A 365 -12.41 8.33 19.42
C ALA A 365 -11.37 7.62 18.53
N ASP A 366 -10.46 8.34 17.89
CA ASP A 366 -9.42 7.78 17.01
C ASP A 366 -8.04 7.73 17.68
N LEU A 367 -7.87 8.44 18.79
CA LEU A 367 -6.64 8.48 19.56
C LEU A 367 -6.20 7.07 20.01
N ASP A 368 -7.13 6.26 20.48
CA ASP A 368 -6.82 4.88 20.92
C ASP A 368 -6.32 4.02 19.76
N ALA A 369 -6.94 4.12 18.58
CA ALA A 369 -6.51 3.37 17.41
C ALA A 369 -5.12 3.80 16.92
N GLN A 370 -4.83 5.10 16.92
CA GLN A 370 -3.50 5.63 16.60
C GLN A 370 -2.44 5.13 17.59
N ILE A 371 -2.74 5.13 18.89
CA ILE A 371 -1.85 4.59 19.92
C ILE A 371 -1.59 3.10 19.71
N GLN A 372 -2.62 2.30 19.43
CA GLN A 372 -2.43 0.87 19.15
C GLN A 372 -1.55 0.64 17.91
N SER A 373 -1.74 1.44 16.85
CA SER A 373 -0.88 1.37 15.66
C SER A 373 0.58 1.70 16.00
N LEU A 374 0.82 2.72 16.83
CA LEU A 374 2.16 3.14 17.27
C LEU A 374 2.84 2.11 18.19
N LEU A 375 2.06 1.29 18.91
CA LEU A 375 2.57 0.26 19.80
C LEU A 375 2.67 -1.12 19.13
N SER A 376 2.31 -1.23 17.86
CA SER A 376 2.41 -2.49 17.12
C SER A 376 3.83 -3.09 17.16
N PRO A 377 3.95 -4.43 17.13
CA PRO A 377 5.25 -5.09 17.01
C PRO A 377 6.07 -4.55 15.83
N TRP A 378 5.41 -4.33 14.69
CA TRP A 378 6.01 -3.72 13.50
C TRP A 378 6.62 -2.35 13.81
N MET A 379 5.86 -1.42 14.40
CA MET A 379 6.36 -0.06 14.70
C MET A 379 7.55 -0.10 15.66
N ARG A 380 7.48 -0.92 16.71
CA ARG A 380 8.59 -1.08 17.67
C ARG A 380 9.85 -1.62 16.99
N ASN A 381 9.70 -2.61 16.11
CA ASN A 381 10.81 -3.16 15.35
C ASN A 381 11.38 -2.11 14.37
N PHE A 382 10.53 -1.54 13.51
CA PHE A 382 10.93 -0.59 12.47
C PHE A 382 11.66 0.63 13.04
N LEU A 383 11.18 1.21 14.15
CA LEU A 383 11.83 2.34 14.81
C LEU A 383 13.28 2.06 15.23
N THR A 384 13.60 0.81 15.56
CA THR A 384 14.90 0.42 16.12
C THR A 384 15.78 -0.35 15.14
N TYR A 385 15.21 -0.81 14.02
CA TYR A 385 15.95 -1.52 13.00
C TYR A 385 16.91 -0.57 12.28
N ASP A 386 18.18 -0.96 12.25
CA ASP A 386 19.24 -0.31 11.47
C ASP A 386 19.61 -1.24 10.31
N PRO A 387 19.41 -0.83 9.03
CA PRO A 387 19.74 -1.67 7.89
C PRO A 387 21.24 -1.78 7.63
N ARG A 388 22.08 -0.85 8.14
CA ARG A 388 23.52 -0.81 7.83
C ARG A 388 24.28 -2.08 8.24
N PRO A 389 24.11 -2.64 9.45
CA PRO A 389 24.74 -3.91 9.84
C PRO A 389 24.36 -5.10 8.95
N THR A 390 23.16 -5.10 8.37
CA THR A 390 22.70 -6.12 7.42
C THR A 390 23.33 -5.89 6.05
N LEU A 391 23.27 -4.66 5.54
CA LEU A 391 23.87 -4.27 4.26
C LEU A 391 25.38 -4.56 4.18
N ILE A 392 26.14 -4.34 5.27
CA ILE A 392 27.57 -4.71 5.38
C ILE A 392 27.81 -6.21 5.09
N LYS A 393 26.83 -7.07 5.39
CA LYS A 393 26.94 -8.52 5.20
C LYS A 393 26.51 -8.97 3.80
N VAL A 394 25.79 -8.14 3.03
CA VAL A 394 25.33 -8.49 1.67
C VAL A 394 26.53 -8.73 0.76
N LYS A 395 26.50 -9.86 0.03
CA LYS A 395 27.56 -10.29 -0.90
C LYS A 395 27.09 -10.45 -2.35
N CYS A 396 25.79 -10.59 -2.58
CA CYS A 396 25.26 -10.59 -3.95
C CYS A 396 25.35 -9.18 -4.57
N PRO A 397 25.26 -9.07 -5.90
CA PRO A 397 25.11 -7.79 -6.57
C PRO A 397 23.91 -7.00 -6.07
N VAL A 398 24.05 -5.66 -6.01
CA VAL A 398 23.01 -4.74 -5.51
C VAL A 398 22.74 -3.61 -6.51
N LEU A 399 21.49 -3.37 -6.85
CA LEU A 399 21.03 -2.11 -7.44
C LEU A 399 20.23 -1.35 -6.39
N ALA A 400 20.65 -0.16 -5.99
CA ALA A 400 19.88 0.72 -5.12
C ALA A 400 19.48 1.98 -5.88
N ILE A 401 18.17 2.24 -5.96
CA ILE A 401 17.62 3.39 -6.70
C ILE A 401 16.56 4.13 -5.89
N ASN A 402 16.55 5.46 -6.00
CA ASN A 402 15.51 6.33 -5.45
C ASN A 402 15.13 7.39 -6.47
N GLY A 403 13.90 7.90 -6.41
CA GLY A 403 13.52 9.12 -7.11
C GLY A 403 14.11 10.37 -6.43
N GLU A 404 14.58 11.35 -7.21
CA GLU A 404 15.10 12.64 -6.71
C GLU A 404 14.10 13.36 -5.80
N LYS A 405 12.79 13.19 -6.05
CA LYS A 405 11.69 13.81 -5.31
C LYS A 405 11.03 12.84 -4.33
N ASP A 406 11.71 11.76 -3.96
CA ASP A 406 11.22 10.88 -2.91
C ASP A 406 11.24 11.61 -1.56
N LEU A 407 10.05 11.90 -1.03
CA LEU A 407 9.89 12.54 0.28
C LEU A 407 9.66 11.52 1.41
N GLN A 408 9.52 10.23 1.10
CA GLN A 408 9.26 9.17 2.09
C GLN A 408 10.53 8.43 2.47
N VAL A 409 11.38 8.14 1.49
CA VAL A 409 12.72 7.60 1.68
C VAL A 409 13.69 8.52 0.93
N PRO A 410 14.12 9.63 1.56
CA PRO A 410 14.87 10.67 0.87
C PRO A 410 16.18 10.14 0.27
N PRO A 411 16.48 10.46 -0.99
CA PRO A 411 17.55 9.79 -1.74
C PRO A 411 18.94 10.09 -1.17
N GLU A 412 19.21 11.32 -0.74
CA GLU A 412 20.54 11.75 -0.27
C GLU A 412 21.01 10.89 0.91
N GLU A 413 20.25 10.84 1.99
CA GLU A 413 20.61 10.12 3.20
C GLU A 413 20.61 8.60 3.00
N ASN A 414 19.63 8.08 2.26
CA ASN A 414 19.43 6.64 2.13
C ASN A 414 20.40 6.00 1.15
N LEU A 415 20.56 6.57 -0.05
CA LEU A 415 21.51 6.04 -1.03
C LEU A 415 22.95 6.14 -0.52
N GLN A 416 23.30 7.25 0.16
CA GLN A 416 24.62 7.39 0.78
C GLN A 416 24.85 6.31 1.85
N ALA A 417 23.90 6.11 2.77
CA ALA A 417 24.07 5.12 3.84
C ALA A 417 24.13 3.68 3.29
N ILE A 418 23.39 3.37 2.22
CA ILE A 418 23.46 2.07 1.53
C ILE A 418 24.85 1.90 0.89
N GLU A 419 25.34 2.90 0.15
CA GLU A 419 26.65 2.85 -0.50
C GLU A 419 27.77 2.65 0.52
N GLU A 420 27.80 3.46 1.58
CA GLU A 420 28.80 3.35 2.65
C GLU A 420 28.78 1.97 3.34
N ALA A 421 27.59 1.41 3.57
CA ALA A 421 27.46 0.09 4.18
C ALA A 421 27.97 -1.03 3.25
N LEU A 422 27.66 -0.96 1.95
CA LEU A 422 28.14 -1.93 0.96
C LEU A 422 29.67 -1.86 0.80
N GLU A 423 30.23 -0.65 0.76
CA GLU A 423 31.68 -0.42 0.73
C GLU A 423 32.37 -0.97 1.99
N ALA A 424 31.82 -0.67 3.17
CA ALA A 424 32.33 -1.20 4.44
C ALA A 424 32.25 -2.74 4.52
N GLY A 425 31.24 -3.33 3.87
CA GLY A 425 31.09 -4.76 3.67
C GLY A 425 32.07 -5.37 2.67
N GLY A 426 32.78 -4.54 1.89
CA GLY A 426 33.64 -4.97 0.81
C GLY A 426 32.88 -5.52 -0.39
N ASN A 427 31.60 -5.18 -0.56
CA ASN A 427 30.87 -5.48 -1.79
C ASN A 427 31.43 -4.58 -2.91
N GLN A 428 31.74 -5.18 -4.06
CA GLN A 428 32.33 -4.49 -5.22
C GLN A 428 31.40 -4.51 -6.44
N ASP A 429 30.27 -5.19 -6.36
CA ASP A 429 29.28 -5.28 -7.42
C ASP A 429 27.99 -4.62 -6.95
N TYR A 430 27.99 -3.29 -6.96
CA TYR A 430 26.80 -2.52 -6.65
C TYR A 430 26.64 -1.35 -7.62
N THR A 431 25.41 -0.87 -7.74
CA THR A 431 25.05 0.32 -8.51
C THR A 431 24.08 1.14 -7.68
N VAL A 432 24.41 2.40 -7.46
CA VAL A 432 23.58 3.37 -6.72
C VAL A 432 23.16 4.47 -7.69
N LYS A 433 21.85 4.73 -7.82
CA LYS A 433 21.32 5.75 -8.75
C LYS A 433 20.15 6.51 -8.16
N GLU A 434 20.29 7.83 -8.13
CA GLU A 434 19.15 8.74 -8.03
C GLU A 434 18.56 8.98 -9.42
N LEU A 435 17.22 8.97 -9.53
CA LEU A 435 16.47 9.16 -10.77
C LEU A 435 15.79 10.54 -10.79
N PRO A 436 16.23 11.46 -11.67
CA PRO A 436 15.74 12.84 -11.68
C PRO A 436 14.23 12.96 -11.89
N GLY A 437 13.60 13.85 -11.10
CA GLY A 437 12.18 14.18 -11.22
C GLY A 437 11.18 13.12 -10.75
N LEU A 438 11.63 11.94 -10.32
CA LEU A 438 10.75 10.86 -9.88
C LEU A 438 10.44 10.96 -8.38
N ASN A 439 9.21 10.62 -7.98
CA ASN A 439 8.80 10.49 -6.57
C ASN A 439 9.09 9.08 -6.02
N HIS A 440 8.59 8.79 -4.82
CA HIS A 440 8.73 7.49 -4.15
C HIS A 440 8.22 6.31 -5.00
N LEU A 441 7.08 6.45 -5.69
CA LEU A 441 6.52 5.43 -6.58
C LEU A 441 7.20 5.38 -7.94
N PHE A 442 8.32 6.08 -8.11
CA PHE A 442 9.05 6.24 -9.37
C PHE A 442 8.22 6.89 -10.48
N GLN A 443 7.28 7.78 -10.11
CA GLN A 443 6.47 8.55 -11.05
C GLN A 443 7.05 9.95 -11.25
N THR A 444 6.95 10.49 -12.46
CA THR A 444 7.28 11.87 -12.76
C THR A 444 6.38 12.81 -11.96
N SER A 445 6.97 13.56 -11.05
CA SER A 445 6.23 14.38 -10.08
C SER A 445 6.68 15.84 -10.07
N GLN A 446 5.83 16.73 -9.56
CA GLN A 446 6.18 18.14 -9.42
C GLN A 446 6.86 18.40 -8.08
N THR A 447 6.26 17.95 -6.99
CA THR A 447 6.77 18.17 -5.63
C THR A 447 7.29 16.90 -4.96
N GLY A 448 6.82 15.73 -5.39
CA GLY A 448 7.08 14.47 -4.69
C GLY A 448 6.06 14.14 -3.60
N SER A 449 5.14 15.05 -3.27
CA SER A 449 4.10 14.82 -2.26
C SER A 449 3.19 13.64 -2.64
N PRO A 450 2.85 12.75 -1.68
CA PRO A 450 1.85 11.69 -1.88
C PRO A 450 0.47 12.21 -2.32
N SER A 451 0.16 13.48 -2.08
CA SER A 451 -1.08 14.11 -2.56
C SER A 451 -1.18 14.17 -4.09
N GLU A 452 -0.05 14.03 -4.82
CA GLU A 452 -0.03 14.00 -6.27
C GLU A 452 -0.42 12.62 -6.85
N TYR A 453 -0.24 11.52 -6.11
CA TYR A 453 -0.32 10.16 -6.64
C TYR A 453 -1.60 9.90 -7.42
N ALA A 454 -2.76 10.17 -6.82
CA ALA A 454 -4.06 9.92 -7.46
C ALA A 454 -4.24 10.67 -8.81
N ARG A 455 -3.57 11.83 -8.97
CA ARG A 455 -3.67 12.69 -10.16
C ARG A 455 -2.63 12.37 -11.22
N ILE A 456 -1.54 11.70 -10.85
CA ILE A 456 -0.53 11.26 -11.81
C ILE A 456 -1.07 10.04 -12.54
N GLU A 457 -0.96 10.01 -13.87
CA GLU A 457 -1.40 8.85 -14.66
C GLU A 457 -0.31 7.77 -14.76
N GLU A 458 0.95 8.20 -14.83
CA GLU A 458 2.12 7.31 -14.83
C GLU A 458 2.15 6.49 -13.53
N THR A 459 2.10 5.17 -13.64
CA THR A 459 2.23 4.21 -12.53
C THR A 459 3.68 4.00 -12.13
N ILE A 460 4.57 3.87 -13.11
CA ILE A 460 6.02 3.77 -12.89
C ILE A 460 6.73 4.28 -14.14
N SER A 461 7.77 5.09 -13.95
CA SER A 461 8.49 5.70 -15.06
C SER A 461 9.16 4.65 -15.96
N PRO A 462 9.03 4.77 -17.29
CA PRO A 462 9.79 3.95 -18.23
C PRO A 462 11.30 3.96 -17.97
N THR A 463 11.85 5.09 -17.50
CA THR A 463 13.28 5.20 -17.13
C THR A 463 13.65 4.27 -15.98
N ALA A 464 12.78 4.14 -14.98
CA ALA A 464 13.00 3.22 -13.86
C ALA A 464 12.87 1.76 -14.32
N LEU A 465 11.83 1.44 -15.12
CA LEU A 465 11.65 0.12 -15.71
C LEU A 465 12.86 -0.31 -16.55
N GLU A 466 13.34 0.57 -17.43
CA GLU A 466 14.50 0.32 -18.29
C GLU A 466 15.76 0.05 -17.46
N LEU A 467 16.07 0.91 -16.47
CA LEU A 467 17.23 0.71 -15.60
C LEU A 467 17.17 -0.63 -14.86
N ILE A 468 16.03 -0.96 -14.23
CA ILE A 468 15.87 -2.23 -13.50
C ILE A 468 16.03 -3.41 -14.47
N GLY A 469 15.29 -3.39 -15.59
CA GLY A 469 15.29 -4.48 -16.55
C GLY A 469 16.66 -4.71 -17.19
N ASP A 470 17.34 -3.65 -17.60
CA ASP A 470 18.68 -3.74 -18.20
C ASP A 470 19.70 -4.25 -17.18
N TRP A 471 19.70 -3.72 -15.96
CA TRP A 471 20.64 -4.12 -14.91
C TRP A 471 20.50 -5.61 -14.54
N ILE A 472 19.26 -6.12 -14.49
CA ILE A 472 18.99 -7.56 -14.27
C ILE A 472 19.41 -8.38 -15.48
N SER A 473 19.11 -7.92 -16.70
CA SER A 473 19.45 -8.63 -17.94
C SER A 473 20.96 -8.78 -18.11
N GLU A 474 21.76 -7.81 -17.68
CA GLU A 474 23.23 -7.88 -17.71
C GLU A 474 23.82 -8.93 -16.76
N ARG A 475 23.07 -9.34 -15.74
CA ARG A 475 23.50 -10.28 -14.69
C ARG A 475 22.85 -11.65 -14.80
N THR A 476 21.92 -11.82 -15.73
CA THR A 476 21.17 -13.06 -15.91
C THR A 476 21.28 -13.57 -17.34
N SER A 477 20.89 -14.81 -17.57
CA SER A 477 20.79 -15.40 -18.90
C SER A 477 19.53 -14.97 -19.67
N ALA A 478 18.84 -13.92 -19.23
CA ALA A 478 17.66 -13.38 -19.91
C ALA A 478 18.00 -13.00 -21.36
N ALA A 479 17.12 -13.37 -22.30
CA ALA A 479 17.36 -13.14 -23.72
C ALA A 479 17.39 -11.63 -24.01
N VAL A 480 18.56 -11.11 -24.37
CA VAL A 480 18.71 -9.73 -24.85
C VAL A 480 18.18 -9.64 -26.28
N GLU A 481 16.86 -9.73 -26.47
CA GLU A 481 16.25 -9.23 -27.69
C GLU A 481 16.16 -7.70 -27.58
N LYS A 482 17.23 -7.03 -28.04
CA LYS A 482 17.14 -5.60 -28.38
C LYS A 482 16.07 -5.46 -29.46
N GLN A 483 14.89 -4.96 -29.09
CA GLN A 483 13.91 -4.46 -30.06
C GLN A 483 14.39 -3.17 -30.72
#